data_AF-A0A7K3PY73-F1
#
_entry.id   AF-A0A7K3PY73-F1
#
_cell.length_a   1.000
_cell.length_b   1.000
_cell.length_c   1.000
_cell.angle_alpha   90.00
_cell.angle_beta   90.00
_cell.angle_gamma   90.00
#
_symmetry.space_group_name_H-M   'P 1'
#
loop_
_entity.id
_entity.type
_entity.pdbx_description
1 polymer ?
#
loop_
_entity_poly.entity_id
_entity_poly.type
_entity_poly.pdbx_seq_one_letter_code
_entity_poly.pdbx_strand_id
1 'polypeptide(L)' 'PWLPPGFDVVPQCAGGLDERLADAFAGCAGPALLIGMDTPQVTPDLLDVDFRDCDAYFGPAEDGGFWALGLARPEPA' A
#
# COMPACT_ATOMS: atom_id res chain seq x y z
N PRO A 1 -21.61 -9.78 7.12
CA PRO A 1 -20.61 -10.33 6.17
C PRO A 1 -19.23 -9.87 6.64
N TRP A 2 -18.18 -10.67 6.45
CA TRP A 2 -16.83 -10.32 6.96
C TRP A 2 -16.18 -9.19 6.15
N LEU A 3 -16.55 -9.05 4.87
CA LEU A 3 -16.08 -8.01 3.97
C LEU A 3 -17.08 -6.84 3.91
N PRO A 4 -16.67 -5.60 4.24
CA PRO A 4 -17.49 -4.41 4.04
C PRO A 4 -17.76 -4.15 2.55
N PRO A 5 -18.89 -3.49 2.19
CA PRO A 5 -19.13 -3.08 0.82
C PRO A 5 -18.07 -2.07 0.34
N GLY A 6 -17.76 -2.10 -0.97
CA GLY A 6 -16.79 -1.18 -1.58
C GLY A 6 -15.33 -1.65 -1.51
N PHE A 7 -15.08 -2.88 -1.09
CA PHE A 7 -13.76 -3.50 -1.10
C PHE A 7 -13.70 -4.67 -2.09
N ASP A 8 -12.63 -4.72 -2.86
CA ASP A 8 -12.28 -5.86 -3.71
C ASP A 8 -11.30 -6.78 -2.97
N VAL A 9 -11.52 -8.09 -3.06
CA VAL A 9 -10.61 -9.10 -2.55
C VAL A 9 -9.92 -9.76 -3.73
N VAL A 10 -8.61 -9.54 -3.84
CA VAL A 10 -7.77 -10.04 -4.92
C VAL A 10 -6.76 -11.04 -4.36
N PRO A 11 -6.59 -12.23 -4.96
CA PRO A 11 -5.54 -13.17 -4.55
C PRO A 11 -4.16 -12.58 -4.85
N GLN A 12 -3.20 -12.76 -3.93
CA GLN A 12 -1.80 -12.42 -4.19
C GLN A 12 -1.22 -13.37 -5.24
N CYS A 13 -0.34 -12.85 -6.09
CA CYS A 13 0.46 -13.68 -6.99
C CYS A 13 1.39 -14.63 -6.20
N ALA A 14 1.89 -15.67 -6.89
CA ALA A 14 2.94 -16.49 -6.33
C ALA A 14 4.25 -15.68 -6.23
N GLY A 15 5.14 -16.08 -5.33
CA GLY A 15 6.44 -15.42 -5.20
C GLY A 15 6.72 -14.81 -3.84
N GLY A 16 7.80 -14.03 -3.80
CA GLY A 16 8.29 -13.25 -2.66
C GLY A 16 7.39 -12.07 -2.31
N LEU A 17 7.72 -11.37 -1.23
CA LEU A 17 6.96 -10.19 -0.81
C LEU A 17 7.06 -9.07 -1.85
N ASP A 18 8.26 -8.78 -2.33
CA ASP A 18 8.54 -7.80 -3.38
C ASP A 18 7.72 -8.03 -4.65
N GLU A 19 7.65 -9.28 -5.12
CA GLU A 19 6.86 -9.66 -6.29
C GLU A 19 5.36 -9.42 -6.06
N ARG A 20 4.86 -9.75 -4.87
CA ARG A 20 3.44 -9.53 -4.50
C ARG A 20 3.10 -8.05 -4.34
N LEU A 21 4.01 -7.25 -3.81
CA LEU A 21 3.82 -5.80 -3.70
C LEU A 21 3.80 -5.17 -5.09
N ALA A 22 4.74 -5.55 -5.97
CA ALA A 22 4.79 -5.08 -7.34
C ALA A 22 3.52 -5.43 -8.12
N ASP A 23 3.02 -6.67 -7.99
CA ASP A 23 1.76 -7.11 -8.61
C ASP A 23 0.56 -6.31 -8.09
N ALA A 24 0.47 -6.06 -6.78
CA ALA A 24 -0.59 -5.25 -6.19
C ALA A 24 -0.59 -3.80 -6.71
N PHE A 25 0.59 -3.18 -6.82
CA PHE A 25 0.74 -1.85 -7.39
C PHE A 25 0.38 -1.80 -8.88
N ALA A 26 0.80 -2.80 -9.65
CA ALA A 26 0.45 -2.91 -11.07
C ALA A 26 -1.07 -3.03 -11.32
N GLY A 27 -1.83 -3.50 -10.33
CA GLY A 27 -3.29 -3.55 -10.37
C GLY A 27 -4.01 -2.20 -10.14
N CYS A 28 -3.28 -1.14 -9.77
CA CYS A 28 -3.85 0.16 -9.41
C CYS A 28 -3.73 1.18 -10.56
N ALA A 29 -4.81 1.90 -10.87
CA ALA A 29 -4.80 2.99 -11.83
C ALA A 29 -4.65 4.34 -11.10
N GLY A 30 -3.42 4.86 -11.02
CA GLY A 30 -3.09 6.14 -10.37
C GLY A 30 -2.38 5.98 -9.02
N PRO A 31 -2.23 7.07 -8.24
CA PRO A 31 -1.52 7.03 -6.97
C PRO A 31 -2.10 5.97 -6.03
N ALA A 32 -1.22 5.20 -5.39
CA ALA A 32 -1.61 4.08 -4.55
C ALA A 32 -0.86 4.09 -3.23
N LEU A 33 -1.56 3.74 -2.15
CA LEU A 33 -0.99 3.56 -0.81
C LEU A 33 -1.24 2.13 -0.37
N LEU A 34 -0.15 1.38 -0.18
CA LEU A 34 -0.18 0.05 0.41
C LEU A 34 -0.03 0.16 1.92
N ILE A 35 -0.92 -0.52 2.65
CA ILE A 35 -0.89 -0.65 4.11
C ILE A 35 -0.60 -2.10 4.47
N GLY A 36 0.41 -2.31 5.32
CA GLY A 36 0.76 -3.62 5.86
C GLY A 36 -0.31 -4.19 6.78
N MET A 37 -0.23 -5.50 7.01
CA MET A 37 -1.01 -6.17 8.06
C MET A 37 -0.45 -5.78 9.43
N ASP A 38 -1.30 -5.73 10.45
CA ASP A 38 -0.96 -5.37 11.84
C ASP A 38 -0.48 -3.92 12.02
N THR A 39 -1.35 -2.99 11.64
CA THR A 39 -1.11 -1.54 11.77
C THR A 39 -2.09 -0.88 12.76
N PRO A 40 -2.16 -1.32 14.04
CA PRO A 40 -3.12 -0.79 15.02
C PRO A 40 -2.96 0.71 15.31
N GLN A 41 -1.81 1.29 14.98
CA GLN A 41 -1.50 2.71 15.07
C GLN A 41 -2.13 3.57 13.96
N VAL A 42 -2.67 2.96 12.90
CA VAL A 42 -3.22 3.71 11.75
C VAL A 42 -4.40 4.57 12.20
N THR A 43 -4.35 5.83 11.79
CA THR A 43 -5.43 6.81 11.97
C THR A 43 -5.75 7.44 10.61
N PRO A 44 -6.94 8.04 10.44
CA PRO A 44 -7.29 8.74 9.20
C PRO A 44 -6.25 9.81 8.81
N ASP A 45 -5.70 10.55 9.78
CA ASP A 45 -4.70 11.59 9.54
C ASP A 45 -3.40 11.03 8.94
N LEU A 46 -3.05 9.78 9.26
CA LEU A 46 -1.89 9.10 8.67
C LEU A 46 -2.15 8.61 7.24
N LEU A 47 -3.41 8.56 6.82
CA LEU A 47 -3.82 8.14 5.47
C LEU A 47 -4.04 9.32 4.52
N ASP A 48 -3.97 10.56 5.02
CA ASP A 48 -4.09 11.80 4.23
C ASP A 48 -2.79 12.10 3.47
N VAL A 49 -2.41 11.18 2.57
CA VAL A 49 -1.19 11.29 1.76
C VAL A 49 -1.44 12.12 0.50
N ASP A 50 -0.46 12.95 0.15
CA ASP A 50 -0.55 13.89 -0.96
C ASP A 50 0.74 13.94 -1.79
N PHE A 51 0.68 13.36 -2.98
CA PHE A 51 1.81 13.24 -3.89
C PHE A 51 2.16 14.53 -4.65
N ARG A 52 1.63 15.71 -4.27
CA ARG A 52 1.96 16.98 -4.93
C ARG A 52 3.46 17.31 -4.87
N ASP A 53 4.09 17.05 -3.73
CA ASP A 53 5.48 17.44 -3.46
C ASP A 53 6.46 16.25 -3.36
N CYS A 54 5.98 15.02 -3.53
CA CYS A 54 6.81 13.82 -3.54
C CYS A 54 6.26 12.71 -4.45
N ASP A 55 7.16 11.88 -4.98
CA ASP A 55 6.78 10.71 -5.78
C ASP A 55 6.45 9.47 -4.93
N ALA A 56 6.85 9.46 -3.66
CA ALA A 56 6.66 8.31 -2.78
C ALA A 56 6.54 8.69 -1.29
N TYR A 57 5.82 7.85 -0.56
CA TYR A 57 5.71 7.87 0.90
C TYR A 57 6.22 6.56 1.49
N PHE A 58 6.87 6.64 2.64
CA PHE A 58 7.35 5.48 3.38
C PHE A 58 6.97 5.60 4.86
N GLY A 59 6.21 4.62 5.35
CA GLY A 59 5.82 4.49 6.76
C GLY A 59 6.71 3.47 7.45
N PRO A 60 7.77 3.86 8.16
CA PRO A 60 8.68 2.93 8.84
C PRO A 60 7.98 2.26 10.02
N ALA A 61 8.25 0.97 10.23
CA ALA A 61 7.84 0.22 11.41
C ALA A 61 8.98 0.15 12.44
N GLU A 62 8.64 -0.04 13.72
CA GLU A 62 9.62 -0.07 14.82
C GLU A 62 10.55 -1.29 14.76
N ASP A 63 10.14 -2.36 14.07
CA ASP A 63 10.92 -3.59 13.87
C ASP A 63 11.96 -3.48 12.74
N GLY A 64 12.07 -2.31 12.11
CA GLY A 64 12.97 -2.05 10.99
C GLY A 64 12.36 -2.33 9.62
N GLY A 65 11.12 -2.78 9.56
CA GLY A 65 10.33 -2.90 8.33
C GLY A 65 9.57 -1.63 7.98
N PHE A 66 8.45 -1.80 7.28
CA PHE A 66 7.52 -0.73 6.95
C PHE A 66 6.07 -1.19 7.13
N TRP A 67 5.23 -0.25 7.53
CA TRP A 67 3.79 -0.44 7.64
C TRP A 67 3.02 0.22 6.50
N ALA A 68 3.65 1.16 5.77
CA ALA A 68 3.07 1.77 4.59
C ALA A 68 4.10 2.06 3.50
N LEU A 69 3.68 1.93 2.24
CA LEU A 69 4.43 2.36 1.06
C LEU A 69 3.45 3.01 0.08
N GLY A 70 3.68 4.27 -0.27
CA GLY A 70 2.86 5.02 -1.22
C GLY A 70 3.64 5.38 -2.46
N LEU A 71 3.04 5.24 -3.64
CA LEU A 71 3.64 5.59 -4.93
C LEU A 71 2.68 6.49 -5.71
N ALA A 72 3.17 7.64 -6.16
CA ALA A 72 2.41 8.56 -7.02
C ALA A 72 2.10 7.93 -8.39
N ARG A 73 3.03 7.09 -8.86
CA ARG A 73 2.98 6.37 -10.13
C ARG A 73 3.41 4.92 -9.89
N PRO A 74 2.47 3.99 -9.65
CA PRO A 74 2.77 2.59 -9.34
C PRO A 74 3.10 1.75 -10.59
N GLU A 75 3.69 2.38 -11.61
CA GLU A 75 4.09 1.70 -12.84
C GLU A 75 5.45 1.01 -12.63
N PRO A 76 5.59 -0.28 -12.95
CA PRO A 76 6.90 -0.89 -13.07
C PRO A 76 7.69 -0.20 -14.20
N ALA A 77 8.98 0.03 -13.97
CA ALA A 77 9.90 0.55 -14.98
C ALA A 77 10.09 -0.42 -16.15
#